data_AF-A6GGY1-F1
#
_entry.id   AF-A6GGY1-F1
#
_cell.length_a   1.000
_cell.length_b   1.000
_cell.length_c   1.000
_cell.angle_alpha   90.00
_cell.angle_beta   90.00
_cell.angle_gamma   90.00
#
_symmetry.space_group_name_H-M   'P 1'
#
loop_
_entity.id
_entity.type
_entity.pdbx_description
1 polymer ?
#
loop_
_entity_poly.entity_id
_entity_poly.type
_entity_poly.pdbx_seq_one_letter_code
_entity_poly.pdbx_strand_id
1 'polypeptide(L)'
;MDVDVPAQRPIRLGAWVGLIWVAGLLACGDSATDEGVGPMSPVEACEPEATEVIETQRLTYRSFGRDFEGVCSGSFEAAEAHASWIEQVWGQPQVGDEFWLYASREEACWPCGENAGACAVEAIAHAITLPHRHELSHSVRQNCPTLIEEGFASIYGNYFFYHLTVDDLAAAIEASDEVPLHGMYYGIGGAFVAFLISRDGMASLHQLCDLDIPGTLSLAQGLEEVYQLPLNELIAEFEATPRKGNAYLKQELACDALAGGADLEVIASPGSWVMDLGCGAPGVEGGVGQYTMAQRLVEIPEDGAYRFEMIGSADYTIQLEARHCEREAMASISHEHEFALLIPGEPRAVIFDLLAGTYVLRARTWKDENGDNGPGPGELTVEFSVDSWP
;
A
#
# COMPACT_ATOMS: atom_id res chain seq x y z
N MET A 1 -21.74 9.56 -62.03
CA MET A 1 -22.32 10.82 -61.55
C MET A 1 -21.31 11.40 -60.60
N ASP A 2 -20.43 12.20 -61.18
CA ASP A 2 -19.43 13.00 -60.48
C ASP A 2 -20.11 14.08 -59.66
N VAL A 3 -19.70 14.24 -58.41
CA VAL A 3 -19.90 15.49 -57.67
C VAL A 3 -18.61 15.79 -56.92
N ASP A 4 -17.98 16.87 -57.36
CA ASP A 4 -16.79 17.52 -56.83
C ASP A 4 -16.92 17.86 -55.34
N VAL A 5 -15.85 17.59 -54.58
CA VAL A 5 -15.61 18.16 -53.25
C VAL A 5 -14.44 19.13 -53.34
N PRO A 6 -14.60 20.41 -52.97
CA PRO A 6 -13.56 21.40 -53.17
C PRO A 6 -12.47 21.34 -52.09
N ALA A 7 -11.22 21.46 -52.56
CA ALA A 7 -10.03 21.65 -51.75
C ALA A 7 -10.04 23.00 -51.02
N GLN A 8 -9.78 22.97 -49.70
CA GLN A 8 -9.37 24.16 -48.95
C GLN A 8 -7.90 24.04 -48.54
N ARG A 9 -7.16 25.12 -48.82
CA ARG A 9 -5.74 25.35 -48.57
C ARG A 9 -5.56 26.22 -47.31
N PRO A 10 -4.33 26.38 -46.79
CA PRO A 10 -4.04 26.37 -45.36
C PRO A 10 -4.13 27.74 -44.69
N ILE A 11 -4.42 27.74 -43.39
CA ILE A 11 -4.27 28.91 -42.53
C ILE A 11 -2.89 28.84 -41.86
N ARG A 12 -2.06 29.84 -42.16
CA ARG A 12 -0.85 30.18 -41.39
C ARG A 12 -1.23 31.22 -40.34
N LEU A 13 -1.00 30.89 -39.08
CA LEU A 13 -0.77 31.79 -37.94
C LEU A 13 0.34 31.06 -37.14
N GLY A 14 1.53 31.60 -36.93
CA GLY A 14 1.84 32.86 -36.26
C GLY A 14 2.45 32.48 -34.91
N ALA A 15 3.78 32.47 -34.84
CA ALA A 15 4.56 32.07 -33.66
C ALA A 15 4.27 32.94 -32.43
N TRP A 16 4.16 32.32 -31.25
CA TRP A 16 4.55 32.92 -29.97
C TRP A 16 5.20 31.86 -29.08
N VAL A 17 6.35 32.24 -28.56
CA VAL A 17 7.19 31.51 -27.60
C VAL A 17 6.55 31.63 -26.23
N GLY A 18 6.43 30.49 -25.53
CA GLY A 18 6.13 30.43 -24.10
C GLY A 18 6.75 29.16 -23.54
N LEU A 19 8.03 29.24 -23.16
CA LEU A 19 8.63 28.26 -22.25
C LEU A 19 7.94 28.45 -20.90
N ILE A 20 7.08 27.51 -20.50
CA ILE A 20 6.58 27.43 -19.14
C ILE A 20 7.28 26.22 -18.51
N TRP A 21 8.13 26.50 -17.54
CA TRP A 21 8.61 25.52 -16.58
C TRP A 21 7.40 25.07 -15.75
N VAL A 22 7.08 23.77 -15.79
CA VAL A 22 6.19 23.15 -14.82
C VAL A 22 7.08 22.56 -13.74
N ALA A 23 7.17 23.22 -12.60
CA ALA A 23 7.64 22.64 -11.36
C ALA A 23 6.38 22.17 -10.61
N GLY A 24 6.12 20.86 -10.64
CA GLY A 24 5.05 20.23 -9.88
C GLY A 24 5.62 19.69 -8.58
N LEU A 25 5.52 20.47 -7.51
CA LEU A 25 5.75 20.01 -6.14
C LEU A 25 4.45 19.37 -5.64
N LEU A 26 4.46 18.06 -5.41
CA LEU A 26 3.43 17.34 -4.67
C LEU A 26 4.02 16.99 -3.30
N ALA A 27 3.42 17.54 -2.25
CA ALA A 27 3.67 17.17 -0.86
C ALA A 27 2.40 16.53 -0.33
N CYS A 28 2.48 15.29 0.14
CA CYS A 28 1.40 14.62 0.87
C CYS A 28 1.30 15.25 2.27
N GLY A 29 0.32 16.13 2.47
CA GLY A 29 0.01 16.72 3.78
C GLY A 29 -1.27 16.13 4.37
N ASP A 30 -1.27 15.77 5.66
CA ASP A 30 -1.75 16.73 6.67
C ASP A 30 -1.68 16.26 8.13
N SER A 31 -1.39 17.24 9.01
CA SER A 31 -2.17 17.45 10.23
C SER A 31 -2.11 18.94 10.64
N ALA A 32 -3.27 19.47 11.03
CA ALA A 32 -3.63 20.88 11.06
C ALA A 32 -3.14 21.70 12.29
N THR A 33 -2.88 22.99 12.08
CA THR A 33 -3.67 24.09 12.67
C THR A 33 -3.47 25.40 11.92
N ASP A 34 -4.60 26.08 11.72
CA ASP A 34 -4.81 27.45 11.27
C ASP A 34 -3.96 28.46 12.07
N GLU A 35 -3.03 29.16 11.41
CA GLU A 35 -2.78 30.61 11.50
C GLU A 35 -1.52 31.01 10.69
N GLY A 36 -1.73 31.52 9.47
CA GLY A 36 -0.88 32.51 8.80
C GLY A 36 0.61 32.20 8.62
N VAL A 37 0.97 31.32 7.68
CA VAL A 37 2.35 31.22 7.16
C VAL A 37 2.38 31.79 5.74
N GLY A 38 3.19 32.82 5.54
CA GLY A 38 3.43 33.42 4.22
C GLY A 38 4.08 32.43 3.24
N PRO A 39 4.12 32.75 1.95
CA PRO A 39 4.67 31.85 0.93
C PRO A 39 6.10 31.46 1.30
N MET A 40 6.34 30.17 1.53
CA MET A 40 7.69 29.65 1.73
C MET A 40 8.51 29.96 0.46
N SER A 41 9.66 30.58 0.68
CA SER A 41 10.72 30.69 -0.32
C SER A 41 11.04 29.31 -0.89
N PRO A 42 11.38 29.17 -2.18
CA PRO A 42 11.83 27.89 -2.72
C PRO A 42 12.97 27.38 -1.84
N VAL A 43 12.74 26.24 -1.20
CA VAL A 43 13.76 25.49 -0.49
C VAL A 43 14.86 25.25 -1.51
N GLU A 44 16.08 25.74 -1.27
CA GLU A 44 17.25 25.31 -2.03
C GLU A 44 17.21 23.78 -2.03
N ALA A 45 17.16 23.17 -3.21
CA ALA A 45 17.02 21.72 -3.36
C ALA A 45 18.05 21.03 -2.47
N CYS A 46 17.58 20.43 -1.36
CA CYS A 46 18.39 19.59 -0.51
C CYS A 46 18.60 18.32 -1.32
N GLU A 47 19.74 18.19 -1.98
CA GLU A 47 20.17 16.93 -2.59
C GLU A 47 20.94 16.15 -1.51
N PRO A 48 20.28 15.24 -0.75
CA PRO A 48 20.97 14.47 0.27
C PRO A 48 22.09 13.63 -0.38
N GLU A 49 23.29 13.66 0.18
CA GLU A 49 24.31 12.68 -0.16
C GLU A 49 23.97 11.38 0.57
N ALA A 50 23.79 10.28 -0.16
CA ALA A 50 23.44 9.00 0.42
C ALA A 50 24.59 8.46 1.30
N THR A 51 24.25 8.03 2.52
CA THR A 51 25.18 7.37 3.44
C THR A 51 25.58 5.99 2.89
N GLU A 52 24.61 5.23 2.40
CA GLU A 52 24.78 3.93 1.79
C GLU A 52 23.89 3.80 0.55
N VAL A 53 24.34 3.02 -0.43
CA VAL A 53 23.59 2.72 -1.66
C VAL A 53 23.62 1.22 -1.91
N ILE A 54 22.45 0.63 -2.11
CA ILE A 54 22.28 -0.77 -2.51
C ILE A 54 21.53 -0.80 -3.84
N GLU A 55 22.15 -1.35 -4.88
CA GLU A 55 21.51 -1.58 -6.17
C GLU A 55 21.05 -3.03 -6.25
N THR A 56 19.79 -3.22 -6.63
CA THR A 56 19.19 -4.54 -6.85
C THR A 56 18.71 -4.67 -8.30
N GLN A 57 17.81 -5.61 -8.60
CA GLN A 57 17.38 -5.80 -9.98
C GLN A 57 16.45 -4.68 -10.45
N ARG A 58 15.55 -4.19 -9.59
CA ARG A 58 14.58 -3.15 -9.94
C ARG A 58 14.77 -1.87 -9.17
N LEU A 59 15.28 -1.95 -7.94
CA LEU A 59 15.36 -0.79 -7.06
C LEU A 59 16.81 -0.44 -6.71
N THR A 60 17.05 0.86 -6.66
CA THR A 60 18.21 1.50 -6.04
C THR A 60 17.77 2.03 -4.68
N TYR A 61 18.26 1.41 -3.62
CA TYR A 61 18.03 1.87 -2.25
C TYR A 61 19.13 2.83 -1.84
N ARG A 62 18.75 3.94 -1.26
CA ARG A 62 19.64 4.95 -0.71
C ARG A 62 19.25 5.22 0.73
N SER A 63 20.23 5.46 1.59
CA SER A 63 19.97 5.82 2.99
C SER A 63 20.48 7.23 3.31
N PHE A 64 19.81 7.93 4.24
CA PHE A 64 20.23 9.23 4.74
C PHE A 64 20.09 9.31 6.26
N GLY A 65 21.11 9.83 6.95
CA GLY A 65 21.16 9.89 8.41
C GLY A 65 21.35 8.53 9.11
N ARG A 66 21.31 7.42 8.36
CA ARG A 66 21.55 6.04 8.81
C ARG A 66 22.15 5.19 7.71
N ASP A 67 22.63 4.00 8.04
CA ASP A 67 22.88 2.90 7.11
C ASP A 67 21.69 1.93 7.10
N PHE A 68 21.81 0.84 6.32
CA PHE A 68 20.83 -0.24 6.31
C PHE A 68 21.05 -1.26 7.44
N GLU A 69 21.96 -1.00 8.40
CA GLU A 69 22.12 -1.85 9.57
C GLU A 69 20.80 -1.89 10.36
N GLY A 70 20.37 -3.10 10.73
CA GLY A 70 19.10 -3.33 11.41
C GLY A 70 17.86 -3.39 10.51
N VAL A 71 17.97 -3.23 9.19
CA VAL A 71 16.86 -3.55 8.28
C VAL A 71 16.84 -5.07 8.02
N CYS A 72 15.68 -5.71 8.19
CA CYS A 72 15.58 -7.15 7.94
C CYS A 72 15.79 -7.44 6.43
N SER A 73 16.52 -8.50 6.09
CA SER A 73 16.80 -8.83 4.68
C SER A 73 15.55 -9.07 3.83
N GLY A 74 14.50 -9.66 4.43
CA GLY A 74 13.21 -9.87 3.76
C GLY A 74 12.52 -8.58 3.34
N SER A 75 12.88 -7.42 3.91
CA SER A 75 12.36 -6.11 3.51
C SER A 75 12.74 -5.71 2.09
N PHE A 76 13.95 -6.06 1.65
CA PHE A 76 14.42 -5.77 0.28
C PHE A 76 13.73 -6.70 -0.71
N GLU A 77 13.66 -7.99 -0.40
CA GLU A 77 12.95 -8.99 -1.21
C GLU A 77 11.47 -8.63 -1.38
N ALA A 78 10.83 -8.20 -0.29
CA ALA A 78 9.49 -7.68 -0.25
C ALA A 78 9.27 -6.46 -1.17
N ALA A 79 10.17 -5.48 -1.10
CA ALA A 79 10.10 -4.27 -1.92
C ALA A 79 10.31 -4.58 -3.41
N GLU A 80 11.29 -5.42 -3.75
CA GLU A 80 11.55 -5.89 -5.12
C GLU A 80 10.35 -6.65 -5.69
N ALA A 81 9.77 -7.56 -4.91
CA ALA A 81 8.62 -8.34 -5.34
C ALA A 81 7.39 -7.46 -5.52
N HIS A 82 7.19 -6.46 -4.65
CA HIS A 82 6.13 -5.46 -4.78
C HIS A 82 6.33 -4.60 -6.04
N ALA A 83 7.53 -4.06 -6.26
CA ALA A 83 7.88 -3.30 -7.45
C ALA A 83 7.60 -4.10 -8.73
N SER A 84 8.12 -5.34 -8.80
CA SER A 84 7.89 -6.23 -9.94
C SER A 84 6.41 -6.54 -10.16
N TRP A 85 5.63 -6.59 -9.08
CA TRP A 85 4.22 -6.90 -9.14
C TRP A 85 3.40 -5.70 -9.65
N ILE A 86 3.67 -4.49 -9.17
CA ILE A 86 2.99 -3.28 -9.63
C ILE A 86 3.22 -3.08 -11.13
N GLU A 87 4.46 -3.29 -11.62
CA GLU A 87 4.77 -3.25 -13.07
C GLU A 87 3.89 -4.19 -13.89
N GLN A 88 3.68 -5.41 -13.39
CA GLN A 88 2.85 -6.41 -14.06
C GLN A 88 1.38 -6.00 -14.10
N VAL A 89 0.87 -5.44 -13.00
CA VAL A 89 -0.53 -5.02 -12.88
C VAL A 89 -0.84 -3.80 -13.75
N TRP A 90 0.08 -2.84 -13.80
CA TRP A 90 -0.05 -1.69 -14.69
C TRP A 90 0.31 -1.99 -16.14
N GLY A 91 1.04 -3.07 -16.40
CA GLY A 91 1.52 -3.43 -17.74
C GLY A 91 2.52 -2.42 -18.31
N GLN A 92 3.17 -1.64 -17.44
CA GLN A 92 4.18 -0.64 -17.79
C GLN A 92 5.37 -0.76 -16.83
N PRO A 93 6.60 -0.46 -17.29
CA PRO A 93 7.75 -0.34 -16.40
C PRO A 93 7.53 0.75 -15.34
N GLN A 94 8.18 0.64 -14.19
CA GLN A 94 8.19 1.73 -13.21
C GLN A 94 8.77 3.01 -13.84
N VAL A 95 8.23 4.15 -13.42
CA VAL A 95 8.70 5.48 -13.78
C VAL A 95 9.85 5.89 -12.86
N GLY A 96 9.89 5.37 -11.63
CA GLY A 96 11.00 5.51 -10.70
C GLY A 96 11.50 4.16 -10.17
N ASP A 97 12.81 4.06 -9.97
CA ASP A 97 13.52 2.90 -9.45
C ASP A 97 14.23 3.20 -8.12
N GLU A 98 13.97 4.35 -7.50
CA GLU A 98 14.68 4.76 -6.28
C GLU A 98 13.80 4.67 -5.01
N PHE A 99 14.41 4.20 -3.92
CA PHE A 99 13.86 4.24 -2.58
C PHE A 99 14.84 4.88 -1.60
N TRP A 100 14.43 5.94 -0.93
CA TRP A 100 15.21 6.63 0.09
C TRP A 100 14.72 6.29 1.51
N LEU A 101 15.60 5.69 2.31
CA LEU A 101 15.39 5.39 3.71
C LEU A 101 16.04 6.46 4.59
N TYR A 102 15.24 7.10 5.43
CA TYR A 102 15.70 8.13 6.38
C TYR A 102 15.76 7.58 7.80
N ALA A 103 16.67 8.13 8.61
CA ALA A 103 16.73 7.82 10.03
C ALA A 103 15.46 8.28 10.77
N SER A 104 14.99 9.49 10.47
CA SER A 104 13.79 10.05 11.06
C SER A 104 13.24 11.20 10.21
N ARG A 105 12.13 11.81 10.66
CA ARG A 105 11.49 12.95 9.97
C ARG A 105 12.19 14.28 10.24
N GLU A 106 13.03 14.32 11.27
CA GLU A 106 13.83 15.48 11.66
C GLU A 106 15.11 15.66 10.82
N GLU A 107 15.37 14.74 9.88
CA GLU A 107 16.49 14.82 8.97
C GLU A 107 16.37 16.06 8.05
N ALA A 108 17.49 16.74 7.83
CA ALA A 108 17.51 18.06 7.17
C ALA A 108 16.98 18.05 5.73
N CYS A 109 17.01 16.91 5.05
CA CYS A 109 16.50 16.72 3.69
C CYS A 109 15.24 15.84 3.64
N TRP A 110 14.44 15.76 4.71
CA TRP A 110 13.18 15.01 4.72
C TRP A 110 12.14 15.68 3.80
N PRO A 111 11.68 15.04 2.71
CA PRO A 111 10.84 15.72 1.71
C PRO A 111 9.35 15.65 2.01
N CYS A 112 8.91 14.79 2.93
CA CYS A 112 7.49 14.47 3.10
C CYS A 112 6.72 15.42 4.02
N GLY A 113 7.35 16.49 4.50
CA GLY A 113 6.79 17.38 5.51
C GLY A 113 6.82 16.77 6.91
N GLU A 114 6.64 17.62 7.93
CA GLU A 114 6.91 17.29 9.34
C GLU A 114 6.02 16.17 9.90
N ASN A 115 4.82 15.98 9.34
CA ASN A 115 3.81 15.08 9.89
C ASN A 115 3.72 13.72 9.16
N ALA A 116 4.31 13.57 7.97
CA ALA A 116 4.23 12.34 7.20
C ALA A 116 5.36 11.38 7.58
N GLY A 117 5.06 10.07 7.64
CA GLY A 117 6.08 9.03 7.86
C GLY A 117 6.75 8.54 6.57
N ALA A 118 6.16 8.87 5.43
CA ALA A 118 6.63 8.54 4.10
C ALA A 118 5.89 9.42 3.07
N CYS A 119 6.42 9.47 1.85
CA CYS A 119 5.80 10.10 0.68
C CYS A 119 6.48 9.62 -0.59
N ALA A 120 5.81 9.81 -1.73
CA ALA A 120 6.43 9.70 -3.04
C ALA A 120 6.59 11.08 -3.68
N VAL A 121 7.80 11.40 -4.15
CA VAL A 121 8.11 12.65 -4.86
C VAL A 121 8.81 12.29 -6.16
N GLU A 122 8.31 12.78 -7.30
CA GLU A 122 8.89 12.50 -8.63
C GLU A 122 9.07 11.00 -8.92
N ALA A 123 8.12 10.16 -8.46
CA ALA A 123 8.17 8.68 -8.51
C ALA A 123 9.29 8.03 -7.67
N ILE A 124 9.93 8.78 -6.77
CA ILE A 124 10.88 8.28 -5.77
C ILE A 124 10.14 8.06 -4.45
N ALA A 125 10.28 6.88 -3.85
CA ALA A 125 9.70 6.59 -2.55
C ALA A 125 10.63 7.07 -1.43
N HIS A 126 10.12 7.86 -0.49
CA HIS A 126 10.85 8.33 0.69
C HIS A 126 10.14 7.82 1.95
N ALA A 127 10.85 7.15 2.85
CA ALA A 127 10.24 6.61 4.07
C ALA A 127 11.24 6.50 5.23
N ILE A 128 10.71 6.34 6.44
CA ILE A 128 11.51 5.98 7.64
C ILE A 128 11.54 4.47 7.91
N THR A 129 10.79 3.67 7.15
CA THR A 129 10.76 2.20 7.27
C THR A 129 10.91 1.55 5.90
N LEU A 130 11.56 0.39 5.85
CA LEU A 130 11.63 -0.47 4.66
C LEU A 130 11.04 -1.85 5.00
N PRO A 131 10.17 -2.43 4.15
CA PRO A 131 9.59 -1.85 2.93
C PRO A 131 8.51 -0.81 3.24
N HIS A 132 8.26 0.14 2.32
CA HIS A 132 7.08 1.00 2.37
C HIS A 132 6.26 0.83 1.08
N ARG A 133 5.38 -0.17 1.06
CA ARG A 133 4.64 -0.59 -0.15
C ARG A 133 3.68 0.46 -0.68
N HIS A 134 3.12 1.30 0.20
CA HIS A 134 2.28 2.44 -0.20
C HIS A 134 3.06 3.36 -1.14
N GLU A 135 4.21 3.86 -0.67
CA GLU A 135 5.10 4.72 -1.47
C GLU A 135 5.61 4.04 -2.73
N LEU A 136 5.99 2.76 -2.65
CA LEU A 136 6.39 2.02 -3.84
C LEU A 136 5.27 1.90 -4.88
N SER A 137 4.00 1.98 -4.48
CA SER A 137 2.86 1.94 -5.42
C SER A 137 2.72 3.21 -6.27
N HIS A 138 3.31 4.32 -5.83
CA HIS A 138 3.37 5.56 -6.61
C HIS A 138 4.46 5.54 -7.70
N SER A 139 5.39 4.58 -7.67
CA SER A 139 6.54 4.53 -8.60
C SER A 139 6.20 4.23 -10.06
N VAL A 140 4.96 3.83 -10.38
CA VAL A 140 4.57 3.39 -11.74
C VAL A 140 3.85 4.44 -12.57
N ARG A 141 3.29 5.50 -11.97
CA ARG A 141 2.47 6.45 -12.74
C ARG A 141 2.39 7.83 -12.12
N GLN A 142 2.76 8.85 -12.88
CA GLN A 142 2.84 10.25 -12.41
C GLN A 142 1.61 11.13 -12.72
N ASN A 143 0.61 10.62 -13.46
CA ASN A 143 -0.50 11.44 -13.97
C ASN A 143 -1.89 10.88 -13.62
N CYS A 144 -2.03 10.21 -12.47
CA CYS A 144 -3.33 9.72 -12.05
C CYS A 144 -4.02 10.72 -11.10
N PRO A 145 -5.37 10.87 -11.13
CA PRO A 145 -6.06 11.68 -10.14
C PRO A 145 -5.76 11.21 -8.71
N THR A 146 -5.61 12.15 -7.78
CA THR A 146 -5.10 11.86 -6.42
C THR A 146 -5.96 10.85 -5.65
N LEU A 147 -7.29 10.87 -5.80
CA LEU A 147 -8.19 9.85 -5.22
C LEU A 147 -7.87 8.45 -5.73
N ILE A 148 -7.56 8.34 -7.03
CA ILE A 148 -7.29 7.07 -7.68
C ILE A 148 -5.89 6.58 -7.34
N GLU A 149 -4.91 7.49 -7.33
CA GLU A 149 -3.53 7.18 -7.01
C GLU A 149 -3.38 6.73 -5.54
N GLU A 150 -3.87 7.53 -4.60
CA GLU A 150 -3.83 7.20 -3.17
C GLU A 150 -4.75 6.03 -2.83
N GLY A 151 -5.89 5.92 -3.51
CA GLY A 151 -6.76 4.75 -3.38
C GLY A 151 -6.06 3.47 -3.83
N PHE A 152 -5.37 3.50 -4.97
CA PHE A 152 -4.54 2.38 -5.44
C PHE A 152 -3.44 2.07 -4.43
N ALA A 153 -2.63 3.04 -4.02
CA ALA A 153 -1.57 2.83 -3.05
C ALA A 153 -2.07 2.31 -1.70
N SER A 154 -3.23 2.78 -1.23
CA SER A 154 -3.86 2.33 0.03
C SER A 154 -4.31 0.89 -0.02
N ILE A 155 -4.81 0.42 -1.17
CA ILE A 155 -5.20 -0.98 -1.36
C ILE A 155 -3.96 -1.88 -1.17
N TYR A 156 -2.82 -1.52 -1.76
CA TYR A 156 -1.64 -2.40 -1.84
C TYR A 156 -0.51 -2.07 -0.86
N GLY A 157 -0.65 -1.02 -0.05
CA GLY A 157 0.46 -0.38 0.64
C GLY A 157 0.61 -0.69 2.14
N ASN A 158 -0.48 -1.02 2.84
CA ASN A 158 -0.48 -1.07 4.30
C ASN A 158 -1.11 -2.34 4.89
N TYR A 159 -0.28 -3.16 5.54
CA TYR A 159 -0.67 -4.47 6.05
C TYR A 159 -1.54 -4.48 7.30
N PHE A 160 -1.57 -3.41 8.09
CA PHE A 160 -2.24 -3.47 9.40
C PHE A 160 -3.04 -2.22 9.74
N PHE A 161 -2.89 -1.13 8.98
CA PHE A 161 -3.73 0.04 9.18
C PHE A 161 -5.03 -0.10 8.42
N TYR A 162 -6.10 -0.18 9.21
CA TYR A 162 -7.47 -0.14 8.74
C TYR A 162 -8.04 1.25 8.98
N HIS A 163 -8.29 1.97 7.89
CA HIS A 163 -9.18 3.12 7.95
C HIS A 163 -10.60 2.60 7.82
N LEU A 164 -11.41 2.75 8.88
CA LEU A 164 -12.87 2.70 8.72
C LEU A 164 -13.23 3.70 7.62
N THR A 165 -14.04 3.30 6.64
CA THR A 165 -14.61 4.22 5.64
C THR A 165 -15.63 5.12 6.34
N VAL A 166 -15.16 6.10 7.10
CA VAL A 166 -16.01 7.06 7.81
C VAL A 166 -16.40 8.25 6.94
N ASP A 167 -15.83 8.33 5.74
CA ASP A 167 -15.88 9.51 4.88
C ASP A 167 -16.82 9.31 3.68
N ASP A 168 -17.40 10.43 3.23
CA ASP A 168 -18.29 10.51 2.08
C ASP A 168 -17.48 10.52 0.78
N LEU A 169 -17.78 9.57 -0.13
CA LEU A 169 -17.12 9.47 -1.43
C LEU A 169 -17.30 10.75 -2.26
N ALA A 170 -18.45 11.43 -2.18
CA ALA A 170 -18.65 12.67 -2.91
C ALA A 170 -17.69 13.77 -2.46
N ALA A 171 -17.48 13.88 -1.13
CA ALA A 171 -16.50 14.80 -0.56
C ALA A 171 -15.06 14.42 -0.93
N ALA A 172 -14.74 13.13 -0.99
CA ALA A 172 -13.42 12.65 -1.42
C ALA A 172 -13.12 12.99 -2.90
N ILE A 173 -14.14 12.88 -3.77
CA ILE A 173 -14.02 13.27 -5.19
C ILE A 173 -13.80 14.78 -5.32
N GLU A 174 -14.58 15.59 -4.60
CA GLU A 174 -14.42 17.06 -4.61
C GLU A 174 -13.03 17.48 -4.08
N ALA A 175 -12.59 16.89 -2.98
CA ALA A 175 -11.27 17.18 -2.40
C ALA A 175 -10.11 16.82 -3.35
N SER A 176 -10.27 15.77 -4.16
CA SER A 176 -9.24 15.29 -5.10
C SER A 176 -8.96 16.27 -6.24
N ASP A 177 -9.93 17.13 -6.60
CA ASP A 177 -9.76 18.11 -7.68
C ASP A 177 -8.99 19.37 -7.23
N GLU A 178 -8.91 19.65 -5.93
CA GLU A 178 -8.36 20.90 -5.40
C GLU A 178 -6.92 20.76 -4.89
N VAL A 179 -6.60 19.62 -4.26
CA VAL A 179 -5.36 19.39 -3.53
C VAL A 179 -4.98 17.91 -3.54
N PRO A 180 -3.73 17.54 -3.16
CA PRO A 180 -3.41 16.17 -2.76
C PRO A 180 -4.47 15.62 -1.80
N LEU A 181 -4.87 14.37 -2.00
CA LEU A 181 -5.94 13.76 -1.21
C LEU A 181 -5.54 13.71 0.27
N HIS A 182 -6.36 14.27 1.16
CA HIS A 182 -6.11 14.20 2.59
C HIS A 182 -6.18 12.74 3.09
N GLY A 183 -5.26 12.34 3.98
CA GLY A 183 -5.13 10.97 4.50
C GLY A 183 -6.40 10.37 5.11
N MET A 184 -7.33 11.22 5.56
CA MET A 184 -8.66 10.77 6.02
C MET A 184 -9.41 10.01 4.93
N TYR A 185 -9.33 10.46 3.67
CA TYR A 185 -10.05 9.87 2.55
C TYR A 185 -9.41 8.60 1.98
N TYR A 186 -8.23 8.18 2.48
CA TYR A 186 -7.52 7.00 1.93
C TYR A 186 -8.37 5.74 2.06
N GLY A 187 -9.09 5.60 3.17
CA GLY A 187 -10.00 4.48 3.40
C GLY A 187 -11.09 4.37 2.34
N ILE A 188 -11.80 5.47 2.06
CA ILE A 188 -12.88 5.49 1.06
C ILE A 188 -12.33 5.46 -0.37
N GLY A 189 -11.18 6.09 -0.63
CA GLY A 189 -10.49 6.06 -1.91
C GLY A 189 -10.06 4.64 -2.30
N GLY A 190 -9.46 3.91 -1.36
CA GLY A 190 -9.11 2.49 -1.56
C GLY A 190 -10.34 1.63 -1.83
N ALA A 191 -11.43 1.85 -1.10
CA ALA A 191 -12.67 1.13 -1.34
C ALA A 191 -13.26 1.39 -2.73
N PHE A 192 -13.28 2.66 -3.14
CA PHE A 192 -13.82 3.06 -4.43
C PHE A 192 -12.96 2.55 -5.59
N VAL A 193 -11.64 2.68 -5.51
CA VAL A 193 -10.73 2.15 -6.55
C VAL A 193 -10.87 0.64 -6.69
N ALA A 194 -10.98 -0.10 -5.59
CA ALA A 194 -11.18 -1.54 -5.65
C ALA A 194 -12.52 -1.93 -6.30
N PHE A 195 -13.59 -1.18 -6.01
CA PHE A 195 -14.88 -1.31 -6.70
C PHE A 195 -14.74 -1.07 -8.21
N LEU A 196 -14.07 0.01 -8.62
CA LEU A 196 -13.85 0.34 -10.04
C LEU A 196 -13.09 -0.78 -10.76
N ILE A 197 -12.02 -1.29 -10.15
CA ILE A 197 -11.26 -2.42 -10.69
C ILE A 197 -12.12 -3.69 -10.75
N SER A 198 -12.96 -3.95 -9.74
CA SER A 198 -13.87 -5.11 -9.77
C SER A 198 -14.90 -5.01 -10.90
N ARG A 199 -15.39 -3.80 -11.19
CA ARG A 199 -16.45 -3.56 -12.16
C ARG A 199 -15.94 -3.73 -13.59
N ASP A 200 -14.82 -3.09 -13.92
CA ASP A 200 -14.34 -2.97 -15.31
C ASP A 200 -12.87 -3.38 -15.51
N GLY A 201 -12.19 -3.82 -14.44
CA GLY A 201 -10.78 -4.20 -14.48
C GLY A 201 -9.83 -3.00 -14.50
N MET A 202 -8.52 -3.29 -14.56
CA MET A 202 -7.47 -2.27 -14.60
C MET A 202 -7.51 -1.40 -15.85
N ALA A 203 -8.07 -1.89 -16.95
CA ALA A 203 -8.08 -1.18 -18.23
C ALA A 203 -8.85 0.16 -18.18
N SER A 204 -9.94 0.24 -17.43
CA SER A 204 -10.67 1.49 -17.21
C SER A 204 -9.94 2.43 -16.27
N LEU A 205 -9.30 1.89 -15.23
CA LEU A 205 -8.45 2.68 -14.33
C LEU A 205 -7.28 3.33 -15.09
N HIS A 206 -6.66 2.59 -16.00
CA HIS A 206 -5.59 3.12 -16.87
C HIS A 206 -6.08 4.27 -17.74
N GLN A 207 -7.25 4.13 -18.36
CA GLN A 207 -7.86 5.18 -19.17
C GLN A 207 -8.13 6.44 -18.33
N LEU A 208 -8.64 6.28 -17.10
CA LEU A 208 -8.88 7.40 -16.21
C LEU A 208 -7.59 8.16 -15.87
N CYS A 209 -6.50 7.45 -15.57
CA CYS A 209 -5.20 8.07 -15.34
C CYS A 209 -4.49 8.53 -16.65
N ASP A 210 -5.03 8.27 -17.83
CA ASP A 210 -4.55 8.81 -19.13
C ASP A 210 -5.25 10.13 -19.47
N LEU A 211 -6.34 10.47 -18.77
CA LEU A 211 -7.01 11.75 -18.91
C LEU A 211 -6.20 12.85 -18.23
N ASP A 212 -6.23 14.04 -18.81
CA ASP A 212 -5.60 15.23 -18.23
C ASP A 212 -6.52 15.82 -17.14
N ILE A 213 -6.45 15.23 -15.94
CA ILE A 213 -7.17 15.63 -14.72
C ILE A 213 -6.13 16.10 -13.70
N PRO A 214 -6.28 17.29 -13.09
CA PRO A 214 -7.38 18.25 -13.24
C PRO A 214 -7.20 19.25 -14.41
N GLY A 215 -6.21 19.04 -15.31
CA GLY A 215 -5.84 20.02 -16.32
C GLY A 215 -6.97 20.42 -17.28
N THR A 216 -7.80 19.45 -17.69
CA THR A 216 -8.92 19.64 -18.63
C THR A 216 -10.28 19.20 -18.10
N LEU A 217 -10.30 18.20 -17.21
CA LEU A 217 -11.52 17.60 -16.66
C LEU A 217 -11.43 17.59 -15.13
N SER A 218 -12.58 17.67 -14.46
CA SER A 218 -12.66 17.25 -13.06
C SER A 218 -12.65 15.72 -12.96
N LEU A 219 -12.30 15.18 -11.79
CA LEU A 219 -12.36 13.74 -11.53
C LEU A 219 -13.78 13.21 -11.77
N ALA A 220 -14.80 13.96 -11.35
CA ALA A 220 -16.20 13.63 -11.63
C ALA A 220 -16.47 13.43 -13.14
N GLN A 221 -16.01 14.36 -13.98
CA GLN A 221 -16.18 14.29 -15.43
C GLN A 221 -15.39 13.12 -16.03
N GLY A 222 -14.16 12.89 -15.56
CA GLY A 222 -13.35 11.76 -16.00
C GLY A 222 -13.99 10.41 -15.67
N LEU A 223 -14.59 10.29 -14.48
CA LEU A 223 -15.34 9.09 -14.08
C LEU A 223 -16.55 8.86 -15.02
N GLU A 224 -17.34 9.89 -15.30
CA GLU A 224 -18.47 9.78 -16.23
C GLU A 224 -18.03 9.40 -17.65
N GLU A 225 -16.91 9.98 -18.12
CA GLU A 225 -16.35 9.69 -19.43
C GLU A 225 -15.82 8.25 -19.55
N VAL A 226 -15.07 7.76 -18.58
CA VAL A 226 -14.49 6.41 -18.66
C VAL A 226 -15.53 5.34 -18.40
N TYR A 227 -16.38 5.52 -17.40
CA TYR A 227 -17.33 4.51 -16.93
C TYR A 227 -18.70 4.60 -17.60
N GLN A 228 -18.91 5.60 -18.46
CA GLN A 228 -20.10 5.78 -19.31
C GLN A 228 -21.42 5.78 -18.51
N LEU A 229 -21.38 6.30 -17.28
CA LEU A 229 -22.52 6.45 -16.38
C LEU A 229 -22.50 7.85 -15.74
N PRO A 230 -23.67 8.43 -15.43
CA PRO A 230 -23.74 9.58 -14.52
C PRO A 230 -23.07 9.27 -13.17
N LEU A 231 -22.35 10.24 -12.60
CA LEU A 231 -21.58 10.02 -11.37
C LEU A 231 -22.46 9.53 -10.21
N ASN A 232 -23.68 10.06 -10.09
CA ASN A 232 -24.62 9.67 -9.05
C ASN A 232 -25.07 8.21 -9.18
N GLU A 233 -25.11 7.66 -10.39
CA GLU A 233 -25.40 6.24 -10.61
C GLU A 233 -24.19 5.38 -10.23
N LEU A 234 -22.98 5.79 -10.60
CA LEU A 234 -21.74 5.09 -10.22
C LEU A 234 -21.54 5.06 -8.69
N ILE A 235 -21.78 6.19 -8.01
CA ILE A 235 -21.77 6.26 -6.55
C ILE A 235 -22.84 5.34 -5.97
N ALA A 236 -24.05 5.31 -6.53
CA ALA A 236 -25.10 4.40 -6.05
C ALA A 236 -24.73 2.91 -6.21
N GLU A 237 -24.05 2.55 -7.30
CA GLU A 237 -23.51 1.18 -7.50
C GLU A 237 -22.44 0.84 -6.45
N PHE A 238 -21.49 1.75 -6.21
CA PHE A 238 -20.50 1.60 -5.15
C PHE A 238 -21.19 1.46 -3.78
N GLU A 239 -22.17 2.31 -3.49
CA GLU A 239 -22.91 2.30 -2.24
C GLU A 239 -23.79 1.04 -2.05
N ALA A 240 -24.14 0.35 -3.13
CA ALA A 240 -24.86 -0.92 -3.09
C ALA A 240 -23.93 -2.14 -2.96
N THR A 241 -22.63 -1.97 -3.16
CA THR A 241 -21.65 -3.06 -3.14
C THR A 241 -21.51 -3.61 -1.72
N PRO A 242 -21.68 -4.93 -1.50
CA PRO A 242 -21.51 -5.52 -0.18
C PRO A 242 -20.07 -5.38 0.29
N ARG A 243 -19.86 -5.32 1.60
CA ARG A 243 -18.53 -5.35 2.24
C ARG A 243 -17.60 -4.22 1.75
N LYS A 244 -18.07 -2.96 1.86
CA LYS A 244 -17.25 -1.74 1.65
C LYS A 244 -16.05 -1.56 2.59
N GLY A 245 -15.82 -2.54 3.45
CA GLY A 245 -14.66 -2.55 4.34
C GLY A 245 -13.40 -2.88 3.55
N ASN A 246 -12.28 -2.31 3.98
CA ASN A 246 -10.97 -2.38 3.33
C ASN A 246 -10.26 -3.74 3.38
N ALA A 247 -11.01 -4.83 3.25
CA ALA A 247 -10.46 -6.13 2.86
C ALA A 247 -10.09 -6.17 1.36
N TYR A 248 -10.22 -5.04 0.64
CA TYR A 248 -9.72 -4.85 -0.71
C TYR A 248 -8.23 -5.20 -0.82
N LEU A 249 -7.84 -5.65 -2.01
CA LEU A 249 -6.55 -6.25 -2.36
C LEU A 249 -5.33 -5.77 -1.54
N LYS A 250 -5.13 -6.39 -0.38
CA LYS A 250 -3.79 -6.85 -0.06
C LYS A 250 -3.47 -7.92 -1.09
N GLN A 251 -2.77 -7.57 -2.16
CA GLN A 251 -2.19 -8.60 -3.01
C GLN A 251 -1.11 -9.27 -2.21
N GLU A 252 -1.48 -10.45 -1.74
CA GLU A 252 -0.52 -11.33 -1.15
C GLU A 252 0.12 -12.07 -2.28
N LEU A 253 1.33 -11.61 -2.61
CA LEU A 253 2.23 -12.32 -3.50
C LEU A 253 2.28 -13.81 -3.16
N ALA A 254 2.09 -14.19 -1.89
CA ALA A 254 1.93 -15.58 -1.47
C ALA A 254 0.66 -16.27 -2.03
N CYS A 255 -0.52 -15.65 -1.95
CA CYS A 255 -1.75 -16.20 -2.54
C CYS A 255 -1.68 -16.24 -4.07
N ASP A 256 -1.16 -15.18 -4.70
CA ASP A 256 -1.04 -15.13 -6.16
C ASP A 256 0.03 -16.10 -6.67
N ALA A 257 1.14 -16.25 -5.96
CA ALA A 257 2.14 -17.28 -6.24
C ALA A 257 1.55 -18.68 -6.08
N LEU A 258 0.78 -18.93 -5.02
CA LEU A 258 0.09 -20.21 -4.83
C LEU A 258 -0.89 -20.50 -5.99
N ALA A 259 -1.70 -19.53 -6.38
CA ALA A 259 -2.61 -19.65 -7.53
C ALA A 259 -1.86 -19.84 -8.86
N GLY A 260 -0.66 -19.25 -8.98
CA GLY A 260 0.28 -19.44 -10.08
C GLY A 260 1.03 -20.77 -10.05
N GLY A 261 0.80 -21.62 -9.04
CA GLY A 261 1.40 -22.95 -8.91
C GLY A 261 2.78 -22.97 -8.26
N ALA A 262 3.16 -21.93 -7.51
CA ALA A 262 4.36 -21.95 -6.69
C ALA A 262 4.26 -23.04 -5.61
N ASP A 263 5.37 -23.73 -5.37
CA ASP A 263 5.49 -24.74 -4.32
C ASP A 263 5.73 -24.05 -2.98
N LEU A 264 4.64 -23.56 -2.37
CA LEU A 264 4.63 -22.93 -1.06
C LEU A 264 4.11 -23.92 -0.01
N GLU A 265 4.77 -23.96 1.14
CA GLU A 265 4.28 -24.75 2.26
C GLU A 265 2.96 -24.17 2.79
N VAL A 266 1.92 -25.00 2.84
CA VAL A 266 0.62 -24.67 3.42
C VAL A 266 0.40 -25.57 4.63
N ILE A 267 0.19 -24.98 5.80
CA ILE A 267 -0.07 -25.72 7.03
C ILE A 267 -1.57 -26.03 7.14
N ALA A 268 -1.94 -27.31 7.07
CA ALA A 268 -3.33 -27.71 7.25
C ALA A 268 -3.74 -27.75 8.72
N SER A 269 -4.96 -27.32 9.04
CA SER A 269 -5.55 -27.52 10.37
C SER A 269 -6.11 -28.95 10.55
N PRO A 270 -5.88 -29.62 11.70
CA PRO A 270 -5.04 -29.18 12.80
C PRO A 270 -3.54 -29.28 12.47
N GLY A 271 -2.77 -28.30 12.90
CA GLY A 271 -1.34 -28.21 12.58
C GLY A 271 -0.56 -27.32 13.54
N SER A 272 0.76 -27.46 13.56
CA SER A 272 1.66 -26.62 14.35
C SER A 272 2.95 -26.29 13.59
N TRP A 273 3.52 -25.13 13.88
CA TRP A 273 4.74 -24.64 13.24
C TRP A 273 5.43 -23.61 14.15
N VAL A 274 6.62 -23.16 13.76
CA VAL A 274 7.35 -22.09 14.44
C VAL A 274 7.58 -20.94 13.46
N MET A 275 7.37 -19.72 13.93
CA MET A 275 7.74 -18.49 13.22
C MET A 275 8.83 -17.80 14.02
N ASP A 276 9.99 -17.59 13.39
CA ASP A 276 10.99 -16.65 13.87
C ASP A 276 10.63 -15.26 13.33
N LEU A 277 10.46 -14.30 14.23
CA LEU A 277 10.12 -12.91 13.93
C LEU A 277 11.34 -11.99 14.04
N GLY A 278 12.52 -12.49 14.38
CA GLY A 278 13.74 -11.69 14.40
C GLY A 278 14.25 -11.37 12.98
N CYS A 279 14.85 -10.18 12.79
CA CYS A 279 15.33 -9.73 11.47
C CYS A 279 16.36 -10.64 10.75
N GLY A 280 16.94 -11.60 11.46
CA GLY A 280 17.87 -12.58 10.89
C GLY A 280 17.20 -13.76 10.19
N ALA A 281 15.89 -13.94 10.37
CA ALA A 281 15.18 -15.07 9.78
C ALA A 281 14.76 -14.79 8.32
N PRO A 282 14.83 -15.81 7.44
CA PRO A 282 14.42 -15.66 6.04
C PRO A 282 12.95 -15.22 5.91
N GLY A 283 12.70 -14.26 5.03
CA GLY A 283 11.35 -13.74 4.76
C GLY A 283 10.75 -12.86 5.87
N VAL A 284 11.52 -12.51 6.91
CA VAL A 284 11.09 -11.50 7.89
C VAL A 284 11.29 -10.11 7.31
N GLU A 285 10.22 -9.32 7.34
CA GLU A 285 10.19 -7.93 6.91
C GLU A 285 10.27 -6.98 8.10
N GLY A 286 10.66 -5.73 7.86
CA GLY A 286 10.74 -4.64 8.83
C GLY A 286 12.16 -4.30 9.26
N GLY A 287 12.34 -3.96 10.54
CA GLY A 287 13.63 -3.56 11.09
C GLY A 287 13.72 -3.66 12.62
N VAL A 288 14.95 -3.77 13.11
CA VAL A 288 15.30 -3.74 14.53
C VAL A 288 14.91 -2.39 15.12
N GLY A 289 14.24 -2.42 16.28
CA GLY A 289 13.67 -1.22 16.93
C GLY A 289 12.47 -0.59 16.19
N GLN A 290 12.13 -1.09 14.99
CA GLN A 290 10.91 -0.75 14.25
C GLN A 290 9.89 -1.87 14.43
N TYR A 291 9.09 -2.27 13.45
CA TYR A 291 8.34 -3.52 13.56
C TYR A 291 9.06 -4.61 12.79
N THR A 292 8.78 -5.87 13.13
CA THR A 292 9.11 -7.03 12.30
C THR A 292 7.84 -7.78 11.94
N MET A 293 7.83 -8.49 10.82
CA MET A 293 6.68 -9.25 10.39
C MET A 293 7.12 -10.52 9.66
N ALA A 294 6.43 -11.61 9.92
CA ALA A 294 6.51 -12.81 9.11
C ALA A 294 5.12 -13.32 8.76
N GLN A 295 5.05 -14.15 7.72
CA GLN A 295 3.80 -14.75 7.25
C GLN A 295 3.90 -16.24 6.97
N ARG A 296 2.75 -16.92 7.01
CA ARG A 296 2.58 -18.33 6.64
C ARG A 296 1.25 -18.54 5.93
N LEU A 297 1.18 -19.58 5.09
CA LEU A 297 -0.08 -20.05 4.53
C LEU A 297 -0.67 -21.13 5.43
N VAL A 298 -1.95 -21.01 5.72
CA VAL A 298 -2.70 -21.95 6.55
C VAL A 298 -3.96 -22.38 5.81
N GLU A 299 -4.26 -23.67 5.80
CA GLU A 299 -5.48 -24.23 5.20
C GLU A 299 -6.49 -24.58 6.30
N ILE A 300 -7.69 -24.02 6.14
CA ILE A 300 -8.85 -24.23 7.00
C ILE A 300 -9.81 -25.17 6.28
N PRO A 301 -10.06 -26.39 6.79
CA PRO A 301 -10.78 -27.42 6.04
C PRO A 301 -12.29 -27.20 5.97
N GLU A 302 -12.88 -26.58 6.99
CA GLU A 302 -14.33 -26.37 7.14
C GLU A 302 -14.62 -25.02 7.78
N ASP A 303 -15.77 -24.41 7.45
CA ASP A 303 -16.24 -23.18 8.10
C ASP A 303 -16.42 -23.40 9.61
N GLY A 304 -15.93 -22.47 10.44
CA GLY A 304 -16.11 -22.54 11.88
C GLY A 304 -15.14 -21.68 12.68
N ALA A 305 -15.21 -21.79 13.99
CA ALA A 305 -14.27 -21.15 14.90
C ALA A 305 -12.96 -21.95 14.95
N TYR A 306 -11.82 -21.26 14.81
CA TYR A 306 -10.49 -21.85 14.92
C TYR A 306 -9.68 -21.13 15.98
N ARG A 307 -8.99 -21.91 16.81
CA ARG A 307 -8.07 -21.44 17.83
C ARG A 307 -6.66 -21.42 17.28
N PHE A 308 -6.06 -20.23 17.24
CA PHE A 308 -4.63 -20.04 17.04
C PHE A 308 -3.96 -19.90 18.41
N GLU A 309 -3.31 -20.97 18.87
CA GLU A 309 -2.52 -20.96 20.10
C GLU A 309 -1.06 -20.59 19.79
N MET A 310 -0.48 -19.77 20.64
CA MET A 310 0.83 -19.13 20.49
C MET A 310 1.62 -19.26 21.79
N ILE A 311 2.89 -19.64 21.69
CA ILE A 311 3.85 -19.64 22.80
C ILE A 311 5.08 -18.86 22.35
N GLY A 312 5.31 -17.69 22.94
CA GLY A 312 6.46 -16.85 22.62
C GLY A 312 7.71 -17.22 23.42
N SER A 313 8.89 -16.92 22.87
CA SER A 313 10.18 -17.00 23.57
C SER A 313 10.53 -15.74 24.38
N ALA A 314 9.86 -14.61 24.11
CA ALA A 314 10.10 -13.30 24.69
C ALA A 314 8.78 -12.54 24.92
N ASP A 315 8.81 -11.54 25.80
CA ASP A 315 7.65 -10.67 26.08
C ASP A 315 7.42 -9.70 24.91
N TYR A 316 6.34 -9.90 24.17
CA TYR A 316 5.97 -9.04 23.05
C TYR A 316 4.46 -8.96 22.90
N THR A 317 3.96 -7.77 22.58
CA THR A 317 2.64 -7.66 21.94
C THR A 317 2.82 -7.93 20.46
N ILE A 318 2.10 -8.92 19.93
CA ILE A 318 2.00 -9.15 18.48
C ILE A 318 0.61 -8.84 17.98
N GLN A 319 0.52 -8.39 16.74
CA GLN A 319 -0.71 -8.31 15.98
C GLN A 319 -0.76 -9.54 15.06
N LEU A 320 -1.79 -10.35 15.22
CA LEU A 320 -2.07 -11.50 14.36
C LEU A 320 -3.16 -11.10 13.36
N GLU A 321 -2.95 -11.38 12.08
CA GLU A 321 -3.94 -11.21 11.03
C GLU A 321 -4.14 -12.53 10.28
N ALA A 322 -5.38 -12.96 10.08
CA ALA A 322 -5.75 -14.03 9.17
C ALA A 322 -6.53 -13.44 7.99
N ARG A 323 -6.03 -13.63 6.77
CA ARG A 323 -6.66 -13.12 5.53
C ARG A 323 -6.87 -14.22 4.51
N HIS A 324 -8.11 -14.38 4.05
CA HIS A 324 -8.49 -15.41 3.07
C HIS A 324 -7.90 -15.10 1.68
N CYS A 325 -7.36 -16.11 1.00
CA CYS A 325 -6.79 -15.98 -0.34
C CYS A 325 -7.85 -15.82 -1.44
N GLU A 326 -9.02 -16.44 -1.30
CA GLU A 326 -10.14 -16.19 -2.22
C GLU A 326 -10.78 -14.81 -1.99
N ARG A 327 -11.35 -14.29 -3.08
CA ARG A 327 -11.85 -12.92 -3.19
C ARG A 327 -13.26 -12.85 -3.74
N GLU A 328 -13.98 -11.82 -3.32
CA GLU A 328 -15.21 -11.35 -3.95
C GLU A 328 -15.06 -9.86 -4.25
N ALA A 329 -15.33 -9.45 -5.49
CA ALA A 329 -15.25 -8.06 -5.93
C ALA A 329 -13.97 -7.29 -5.50
N MET A 330 -12.83 -8.00 -5.53
CA MET A 330 -11.49 -7.53 -5.12
C MET A 330 -11.22 -7.42 -3.61
N ALA A 331 -12.14 -7.83 -2.73
CA ALA A 331 -11.88 -7.98 -1.31
C ALA A 331 -11.67 -9.45 -0.92
N SER A 332 -10.76 -9.73 0.02
CA SER A 332 -10.71 -11.04 0.68
C SER A 332 -12.06 -11.36 1.29
N ILE A 333 -12.56 -12.59 1.07
CA ILE A 333 -13.90 -12.97 1.54
C ILE A 333 -14.00 -13.08 3.07
N SER A 334 -12.87 -13.17 3.76
CA SER A 334 -12.74 -13.19 5.22
C SER A 334 -11.42 -12.54 5.63
N HIS A 335 -11.48 -11.73 6.69
CA HIS A 335 -10.34 -11.02 7.26
C HIS A 335 -10.60 -10.81 8.75
N GLU A 336 -9.70 -11.33 9.58
CA GLU A 336 -9.75 -11.21 11.03
C GLU A 336 -8.38 -10.78 11.54
N HIS A 337 -8.35 -10.00 12.62
CA HIS A 337 -7.11 -9.65 13.29
C HIS A 337 -7.33 -9.43 14.79
N GLU A 338 -6.29 -9.68 15.58
CA GLU A 338 -6.33 -9.50 17.02
C GLU A 338 -4.93 -9.16 17.56
N PHE A 339 -4.87 -8.51 18.72
CA PHE A 339 -3.60 -8.30 19.44
C PHE A 339 -3.45 -9.34 20.55
N ALA A 340 -2.26 -9.93 20.65
CA ALA A 340 -1.94 -10.89 21.71
C ALA A 340 -0.67 -10.47 22.45
N LEU A 341 -0.73 -10.44 23.78
CA LEU A 341 0.45 -10.29 24.63
C LEU A 341 1.08 -11.66 24.88
N LEU A 342 2.22 -11.90 24.23
CA LEU A 342 3.07 -13.06 24.49
C LEU A 342 3.83 -12.85 25.79
N ILE A 343 3.83 -13.88 26.63
CA ILE A 343 4.68 -13.99 27.81
C ILE A 343 5.49 -15.28 27.63
N PRO A 344 6.82 -15.28 27.88
CA PRO A 344 7.69 -16.42 27.62
C PRO A 344 7.16 -17.73 28.20
N GLY A 345 6.91 -18.71 27.34
CA GLY A 345 6.44 -20.04 27.73
C GLY A 345 4.98 -20.11 28.22
N GLU A 346 4.22 -19.01 28.25
CA GLU A 346 2.80 -19.02 28.55
C GLU A 346 1.96 -19.13 27.27
N PRO A 347 1.10 -20.15 27.13
CA PRO A 347 0.19 -20.23 25.99
C PRO A 347 -0.80 -19.07 25.94
N ARG A 348 -0.96 -18.51 24.75
CA ARG A 348 -1.96 -17.49 24.40
C ARG A 348 -2.78 -17.97 23.24
N ALA A 349 -4.08 -17.73 23.26
CA ALA A 349 -4.98 -18.18 22.21
C ALA A 349 -5.82 -17.01 21.69
N VAL A 350 -5.96 -16.96 20.37
CA VAL A 350 -6.92 -16.11 19.67
C VAL A 350 -7.89 -17.03 18.94
N ILE A 351 -9.18 -16.68 18.96
CA ILE A 351 -10.23 -17.41 18.24
C ILE A 351 -10.71 -16.55 17.09
N PHE A 352 -10.70 -17.12 15.88
CA PHE A 352 -11.26 -16.48 14.69
C PHE A 352 -12.39 -17.34 14.12
N ASP A 353 -13.47 -16.70 13.67
CA ASP A 353 -14.52 -17.34 12.90
C ASP A 353 -14.14 -17.32 11.41
N LEU A 354 -13.67 -18.47 10.89
CA LEU A 354 -13.08 -18.58 9.57
C LEU A 354 -13.97 -19.40 8.62
N LEU A 355 -13.89 -19.10 7.33
CA LEU A 355 -14.45 -19.90 6.25
C LEU A 355 -13.43 -20.97 5.84
N ALA A 356 -13.89 -22.03 5.20
CA ALA A 356 -13.02 -23.02 4.59
C ALA A 356 -12.19 -22.39 3.46
N GLY A 357 -10.89 -22.68 3.43
CA GLY A 357 -9.97 -22.23 2.38
C GLY A 357 -8.58 -21.91 2.90
N THR A 358 -7.75 -21.34 2.02
CA THR A 358 -6.37 -20.94 2.35
C THR A 358 -6.33 -19.51 2.85
N TYR A 359 -5.58 -19.28 3.91
CA TYR A 359 -5.34 -17.99 4.53
C TYR A 359 -3.86 -17.65 4.49
N VAL A 360 -3.54 -16.36 4.33
CA VAL A 360 -2.26 -15.81 4.79
C VAL A 360 -2.41 -15.38 6.23
N LEU A 361 -1.62 -15.98 7.10
CA LEU A 361 -1.50 -15.59 8.50
C LEU A 361 -0.26 -14.71 8.66
N ARG A 362 -0.42 -13.48 9.15
CA ARG A 362 0.69 -12.57 9.48
C ARG A 362 0.80 -12.40 10.98
N ALA A 363 2.02 -12.47 11.48
CA ALA A 363 2.36 -12.02 12.81
C ALA A 363 3.30 -10.83 12.70
N ARG A 364 2.90 -9.69 13.26
CA ARG A 364 3.71 -8.47 13.34
C ARG A 364 3.98 -8.11 14.80
N THR A 365 5.21 -7.74 15.10
CA THR A 365 5.56 -7.21 16.40
C THR A 365 5.03 -5.78 16.55
N TRP A 366 4.41 -5.50 17.69
CA TRP A 366 3.86 -4.18 17.99
C TRP A 366 4.72 -3.42 18.98
N LYS A 367 4.95 -3.97 20.19
CA LYS A 367 5.85 -3.42 21.22
C LYS A 367 6.20 -4.47 22.27
N ASP A 368 7.37 -4.37 22.85
CA ASP A 368 7.79 -5.09 24.05
C ASP A 368 7.45 -4.27 25.34
N GLU A 369 7.99 -4.69 26.48
CA GLU A 369 7.83 -3.99 27.75
C GLU A 369 8.55 -2.62 27.82
N ASN A 370 9.57 -2.41 26.98
CA ASN A 370 10.38 -1.19 26.92
C ASN A 370 9.87 -0.19 25.87
N GLY A 371 8.92 -0.60 25.03
CA GLY A 371 8.42 0.19 23.91
C GLY A 371 9.20 -0.03 22.61
N ASP A 372 10.06 -1.04 22.56
CA ASP A 372 10.76 -1.49 21.36
C ASP A 372 9.84 -2.40 20.55
N ASN A 373 9.74 -2.12 19.26
CA ASN A 373 8.69 -2.72 18.45
C ASN A 373 9.21 -3.88 17.57
N GLY A 374 10.53 -4.14 17.56
CA GLY A 374 11.22 -4.84 16.48
C GLY A 374 12.41 -5.65 17.00
N PRO A 375 12.26 -6.96 17.22
CA PRO A 375 13.30 -7.82 17.78
C PRO A 375 14.53 -7.91 16.87
N GLY A 376 15.69 -7.98 17.51
CA GLY A 376 16.95 -8.37 16.89
C GLY A 376 16.95 -9.83 16.40
N PRO A 377 18.02 -10.26 15.71
CA PRO A 377 18.13 -11.62 15.17
C PRO A 377 17.98 -12.71 16.24
N GLY A 378 16.98 -13.58 16.08
CA GLY A 378 16.72 -14.72 16.97
C GLY A 378 16.15 -14.35 18.36
N GLU A 379 15.75 -13.10 18.57
CA GLU A 379 15.22 -12.65 19.87
C GLU A 379 13.76 -13.08 20.10
N LEU A 380 12.98 -13.28 19.03
CA LEU A 380 11.58 -13.68 19.13
C LEU A 380 11.25 -14.84 18.18
N THR A 381 11.04 -16.01 18.75
CA THR A 381 10.38 -17.14 18.11
C THR A 381 9.01 -17.37 18.74
N VAL A 382 8.03 -17.68 17.92
CA VAL A 382 6.67 -17.99 18.35
C VAL A 382 6.29 -19.36 17.83
N GLU A 383 6.00 -20.29 18.74
CA GLU A 383 5.39 -21.57 18.42
C GLU A 383 3.90 -21.35 18.20
N PHE A 384 3.39 -21.74 17.04
CA PHE A 384 1.98 -21.64 16.68
C PHE A 384 1.35 -23.02 16.57
N SER A 385 0.08 -23.12 16.93
CA SER A 385 -0.78 -24.21 16.52
C SER A 385 -2.17 -23.72 16.17
N VAL A 386 -2.82 -24.41 15.24
CA VAL A 386 -4.20 -24.13 14.80
C VAL A 386 -5.03 -25.40 14.92
N ASP A 387 -6.21 -25.28 15.52
CA ASP A 387 -7.18 -26.37 15.64
C ASP A 387 -8.61 -25.79 15.68
N SER A 388 -9.59 -26.60 15.30
CA SER A 388 -11.01 -26.28 15.46
C SER A 388 -11.35 -25.99 16.93
N TRP A 389 -12.22 -25.00 17.16
CA TRP A 389 -12.68 -24.61 18.50
C TRP A 389 -14.17 -24.99 18.69
N PRO A 390 -14.51 -25.70 19.79
CA PRO A 390 -15.84 -26.29 19.99
C PRO A 390 -16.95 -25.29 20.37
#